data_AF-A0A2E8RXW6-F1
#
_entry.id   AF-A0A2E8RXW6-F1
#
_cell.length_a   1.000
_cell.length_b   1.000
_cell.length_c   1.000
_cell.angle_alpha   90.00
_cell.angle_beta   90.00
_cell.angle_gamma   90.00
#
_symmetry.space_group_name_H-M   'P 1'
#
loop_
_entity.id
_entity.type
_entity.pdbx_description
1 polymer ?
#
loop_
_entity_poly.entity_id
_entity_poly.type
_entity_poly.pdbx_seq_one_letter_code
_entity_poly.pdbx_strand_id
1 'polypeptide(L)'
;MCRRFVPEYWNLSFILLITLSLLLLSCTTKSPDQNPTDASTEIATEDVSTNPIDVPVVQDLGSDTETSDTTQSLDQGPPPTPPTWNSDSKINLLSKTPTSLQLSWTEAQDEDGVVAYHLRVDGGDILRTNETEIWVDGLSPETSYTLDVQAEDSLGALSTDGPTLQVSTAPTPLSSETVFERLKPTCMGCHLQGTLPLFYDMESFLGGIVYNADLVVPGAPSESGLLAILKGEPGFVPMPMGNQTFAEMEAADLTQITISELEAWIAHLEPPDLSLIEAPTDHILLRRLRAEHIVTGLFDLLGTSPEDFFDPGSCLGQGPLENFPIISPDAPPGSCETSYVWPLATERFLGLGGPDWARRVARDQSVSNLFFQTLVPMVQAHCRLGITKNSDNVLMVEASLTHNTTQHPTVIRNNIAYMHLRLVGEEASDDQLKELFDLFVEIEGLTPADDAWGEISAATAAWTAICSTLLRSPLGITY
;
A
#
# COMPACT_ATOMS: atom_id res chain seq x y z
N MET A 1 -30.16 15.56 -11.72
CA MET A 1 -30.40 16.77 -10.89
C MET A 1 -29.63 16.58 -9.59
N CYS A 2 -28.46 17.21 -9.42
CA CYS A 2 -27.73 17.13 -8.16
C CYS A 2 -28.21 18.28 -7.25
N ARG A 3 -28.88 17.96 -6.13
CA ARG A 3 -29.02 18.91 -5.03
C ARG A 3 -27.75 18.84 -4.18
N ARG A 4 -27.23 20.00 -3.78
CA ARG A 4 -26.21 20.07 -2.73
C ARG A 4 -26.79 19.46 -1.45
N PHE A 5 -26.16 18.39 -0.97
CA PHE A 5 -26.16 18.07 0.45
C PHE A 5 -24.75 18.34 0.96
N VAL A 6 -24.61 19.42 1.72
CA VAL A 6 -23.47 19.67 2.58
C VAL A 6 -24.03 19.70 4.00
N PRO A 7 -23.82 18.66 4.81
CA PRO A 7 -23.99 18.77 6.24
C PRO A 7 -22.87 19.67 6.76
N GLU A 8 -23.23 20.91 7.10
CA GLU A 8 -22.42 21.67 8.07
C GLU A 8 -22.52 21.00 9.45
N TYR A 9 -21.64 21.39 10.37
CA TYR A 9 -21.66 21.00 11.81
C TYR A 9 -21.31 19.53 12.12
N TRP A 10 -20.02 19.27 12.39
CA TRP A 10 -19.57 18.78 13.70
C TRP A 10 -18.15 19.32 13.95
N ASN A 11 -18.03 20.38 14.76
CA ASN A 11 -16.74 21.03 15.05
C ASN A 11 -16.77 21.64 16.47
N LEU A 12 -16.85 20.77 17.49
CA LEU A 12 -17.03 21.17 18.90
C LEU A 12 -16.21 20.34 19.91
N SER A 13 -15.05 19.79 19.51
CA SER A 13 -14.13 19.07 20.43
C SER A 13 -12.65 19.48 20.29
N PHE A 14 -12.36 20.75 19.99
CA PHE A 14 -10.97 21.26 19.91
C PHE A 14 -10.81 22.70 20.46
N ILE A 15 -11.33 22.96 21.68
CA ILE A 15 -11.03 24.19 22.43
C ILE A 15 -10.64 23.87 23.88
N LEU A 16 -9.49 23.20 24.05
CA LEU A 16 -8.62 23.36 25.22
C LEU A 16 -7.18 22.96 24.84
N LEU A 17 -6.19 23.48 25.56
CA LEU A 17 -4.75 23.15 25.43
C LEU A 17 -4.09 23.39 24.05
N ILE A 18 -3.73 24.65 23.72
CA ILE A 18 -2.33 25.10 23.50
C ILE A 18 -2.26 26.64 23.71
N THR A 19 -1.80 27.10 24.88
CA THR A 19 -1.50 28.53 25.13
C THR A 19 -0.34 28.75 26.12
N LEU A 20 0.84 28.19 25.83
CA LEU A 20 2.08 28.64 26.48
C LEU A 20 3.28 28.55 25.53
N SER A 21 4.24 29.47 25.72
CA SER A 21 5.55 29.59 25.03
C SER A 21 5.57 30.36 23.71
N LEU A 22 5.45 31.69 23.80
CA LEU A 22 6.11 32.60 22.83
C LEU A 22 6.74 33.79 23.56
N LEU A 23 8.03 33.71 23.89
CA LEU A 23 8.85 34.90 24.18
C LEU A 23 10.35 34.65 23.94
N LEU A 24 10.85 35.21 22.84
CA LEU A 24 12.20 35.76 22.64
C LEU A 24 13.43 34.93 23.10
N LEU A 25 14.25 34.52 22.12
CA LEU A 25 15.53 35.21 21.92
C LEU A 25 15.98 35.13 20.45
N SER A 26 16.71 36.15 19.98
CA SER A 26 17.21 36.29 18.61
C SER A 26 18.72 36.50 18.60
N CYS A 27 19.35 36.25 17.44
CA CYS A 27 20.74 36.61 17.12
C CYS A 27 21.82 35.79 17.87
N THR A 28 23.00 35.48 17.30
CA THR A 28 23.53 35.68 15.93
C THR A 28 24.71 34.72 15.68
N THR A 29 25.02 34.46 14.41
CA THR A 29 26.33 34.11 13.80
C THR A 29 27.48 33.61 14.69
N LYS A 30 28.21 32.58 14.24
CA LYS A 30 29.60 32.72 13.71
C LYS A 30 30.29 31.35 13.50
N SER A 31 30.74 31.09 12.27
CA SER A 31 31.86 30.16 12.02
C SER A 31 33.19 30.88 12.25
N PRO A 32 34.22 30.20 12.77
CA PRO A 32 35.48 30.21 12.03
C PRO A 32 36.19 28.85 11.98
N ASP A 33 37.14 28.76 11.06
CA ASP A 33 38.04 27.64 10.80
C ASP A 33 38.88 27.21 12.02
N GLN A 34 39.44 26.00 11.99
CA GLN A 34 40.88 25.76 11.71
C GLN A 34 41.20 24.25 11.84
N ASN A 35 41.94 23.70 10.87
CA ASN A 35 42.71 22.46 11.01
C ASN A 35 44.16 22.85 11.40
N PRO A 36 44.84 22.15 12.32
CA PRO A 36 46.16 21.62 11.91
C PRO A 36 46.65 20.34 12.65
N THR A 37 47.41 19.48 11.94
CA THR A 37 48.65 18.75 12.37
C THR A 37 48.63 17.84 13.63
N ASP A 38 49.46 16.81 13.80
CA ASP A 38 50.37 16.03 12.93
C ASP A 38 50.69 14.70 13.66
N ALA A 39 51.04 13.63 12.94
CA ALA A 39 51.70 12.46 13.51
C ALA A 39 52.38 11.61 12.41
N SER A 40 53.71 11.50 12.42
CA SER A 40 54.49 10.85 11.37
C SER A 40 55.64 9.98 11.92
N THR A 41 55.86 8.84 11.24
CA THR A 41 57.02 7.91 11.29
C THR A 41 56.87 7.03 10.03
N GLU A 42 57.81 6.91 9.08
CA GLU A 42 59.28 6.71 9.15
C GLU A 42 59.62 5.35 9.80
N ILE A 43 60.48 4.47 9.28
CA ILE A 43 61.57 4.54 8.28
C ILE A 43 61.32 3.43 7.19
N ALA A 44 62.02 3.22 6.07
CA ALA A 44 63.37 3.56 5.61
C ALA A 44 63.51 3.51 4.06
N THR A 45 64.72 3.82 3.56
CA THR A 45 65.20 3.64 2.17
C THR A 45 66.61 3.06 2.17
N GLU A 46 67.00 2.26 1.17
CA GLU A 46 68.40 1.90 0.87
C GLU A 46 68.82 2.46 -0.50
N ASP A 47 70.14 2.62 -0.70
CA ASP A 47 70.75 3.53 -1.68
C ASP A 47 72.14 3.02 -2.14
N VAL A 48 72.70 3.65 -3.18
CA VAL A 48 74.11 3.58 -3.65
C VAL A 48 74.58 2.27 -4.29
N SER A 49 74.91 2.31 -5.60
CA SER A 49 76.32 2.41 -6.05
C SER A 49 76.50 2.36 -7.58
N THR A 50 77.62 2.90 -8.07
CA THR A 50 78.00 2.96 -9.49
C THR A 50 79.43 2.45 -9.72
N ASN A 51 79.68 1.77 -10.85
CA ASN A 51 80.90 1.96 -11.66
C ASN A 51 80.87 1.17 -13.00
N PRO A 52 81.42 1.73 -14.10
CA PRO A 52 81.73 1.01 -15.36
C PRO A 52 83.20 0.55 -15.42
N ILE A 53 83.60 -0.28 -16.41
CA ILE A 53 84.96 -0.28 -17.02
C ILE A 53 85.11 -1.20 -18.28
N ASP A 54 85.83 -0.66 -19.26
CA ASP A 54 86.63 -1.24 -20.39
C ASP A 54 86.10 -2.19 -21.50
N VAL A 55 86.91 -2.18 -22.58
CA VAL A 55 86.73 -2.69 -23.95
C VAL A 55 88.07 -3.30 -24.42
N PRO A 56 88.09 -4.22 -25.41
CA PRO A 56 89.28 -4.39 -26.26
C PRO A 56 89.02 -4.20 -27.77
N VAL A 57 89.80 -3.28 -28.33
CA VAL A 57 90.01 -2.88 -29.74
C VAL A 57 90.51 -4.01 -30.66
N VAL A 58 90.08 -4.05 -31.94
CA VAL A 58 90.95 -4.33 -33.14
C VAL A 58 90.42 -3.64 -34.43
N GLN A 59 91.25 -2.73 -34.98
CA GLN A 59 91.54 -2.35 -36.39
C GLN A 59 90.50 -2.45 -37.55
N ASP A 60 90.09 -1.28 -38.05
CA ASP A 60 90.39 -0.70 -39.39
C ASP A 60 90.64 -1.63 -40.63
N LEU A 61 89.84 -1.48 -41.71
CA LEU A 61 90.26 -1.04 -43.07
C LEU A 61 89.20 -1.29 -44.19
N GLY A 62 88.71 -0.21 -44.81
CA GLY A 62 88.61 -0.08 -46.28
C GLY A 62 87.42 -0.62 -47.11
N SER A 63 86.96 0.26 -48.03
CA SER A 63 86.44 -0.01 -49.39
C SER A 63 85.03 -0.59 -49.62
N ASP A 64 84.33 0.06 -50.55
CA ASP A 64 82.98 -0.25 -51.07
C ASP A 64 82.82 -1.65 -51.67
N THR A 65 81.62 -2.22 -51.55
CA THR A 65 80.99 -3.02 -52.62
C THR A 65 79.47 -3.06 -52.47
N GLU A 66 78.72 -3.06 -53.57
CA GLU A 66 77.27 -3.26 -53.56
C GLU A 66 76.90 -4.68 -53.15
N THR A 67 75.80 -4.86 -52.41
CA THR A 67 75.01 -6.10 -52.44
C THR A 67 73.54 -5.74 -52.24
N SER A 68 72.67 -6.30 -53.08
CA SER A 68 71.21 -6.11 -52.99
C SER A 68 70.67 -6.77 -51.74
N ASP A 69 69.91 -6.03 -50.92
CA ASP A 69 69.04 -6.62 -49.91
C ASP A 69 67.56 -6.43 -50.31
N THR A 70 66.71 -7.34 -49.87
CA THR A 70 65.37 -7.53 -50.42
C THR A 70 64.36 -6.78 -49.58
N THR A 71 63.71 -5.75 -50.16
CA THR A 71 62.44 -5.24 -49.63
C THR A 71 61.38 -6.32 -49.76
N GLN A 72 61.26 -7.17 -48.72
CA GLN A 72 60.07 -7.97 -48.52
C GLN A 72 58.91 -7.00 -48.29
N SER A 73 58.12 -6.77 -49.35
CA SER A 73 56.77 -6.28 -49.17
C SER A 73 56.06 -7.31 -48.31
N LEU A 74 55.72 -6.95 -47.07
CA LEU A 74 54.69 -7.67 -46.35
C LEU A 74 53.44 -7.56 -47.19
N ASP A 75 52.95 -8.69 -47.70
CA ASP A 75 51.67 -8.78 -48.38
C ASP A 75 50.59 -8.66 -47.29
N GLN A 76 50.38 -7.42 -46.85
CA GLN A 76 49.17 -7.05 -46.13
C GLN A 76 48.03 -7.32 -47.10
N GLY A 77 47.08 -8.16 -46.70
CA GLY A 77 45.87 -8.41 -47.47
C GLY A 77 45.06 -7.13 -47.70
N PRO A 78 43.91 -7.22 -48.39
CA PRO A 78 42.98 -6.09 -48.44
C PRO A 78 42.72 -5.57 -47.00
N PRO A 79 42.66 -4.25 -46.79
CA PRO A 79 42.42 -3.70 -45.46
C PRO A 79 41.09 -4.25 -44.92
N PRO A 80 40.98 -4.50 -43.60
CA PRO A 80 39.81 -5.12 -43.01
C PRO A 80 38.54 -4.37 -43.38
N THR A 81 37.59 -5.11 -43.94
CA THR A 81 36.21 -4.66 -44.10
C THR A 81 35.55 -4.75 -42.72
N PRO A 82 35.11 -3.64 -42.10
CA PRO A 82 34.43 -3.70 -40.82
C PRO A 82 33.07 -4.43 -40.95
N PRO A 83 32.51 -4.93 -39.85
CA PRO A 83 31.22 -5.59 -39.86
C PRO A 83 30.11 -4.70 -40.43
N THR A 84 29.10 -5.33 -41.03
CA THR A 84 27.99 -4.66 -41.72
C THR A 84 26.64 -5.10 -41.18
N TRP A 85 25.62 -4.25 -41.35
CA TRP A 85 24.27 -4.49 -40.84
C TRP A 85 23.26 -4.67 -41.97
N ASN A 86 22.37 -5.65 -41.85
CA ASN A 86 21.26 -5.82 -42.77
C ASN A 86 20.26 -4.65 -42.64
N SER A 87 19.56 -4.31 -43.73
CA SER A 87 18.63 -3.16 -43.77
C SER A 87 17.39 -3.29 -42.85
N ASP A 88 17.15 -4.47 -42.28
CA ASP A 88 16.11 -4.77 -41.30
C ASP A 88 16.66 -4.94 -39.87
N SER A 89 17.96 -4.65 -39.66
CA SER A 89 18.59 -4.65 -38.34
C SER A 89 17.99 -3.58 -37.44
N LYS A 90 17.80 -3.92 -36.16
CA LYS A 90 17.16 -3.04 -35.17
C LYS A 90 17.62 -3.36 -33.76
N ILE A 91 17.55 -2.35 -32.89
CA ILE A 91 17.54 -2.53 -31.44
C ILE A 91 16.06 -2.72 -31.01
N ASN A 92 15.83 -3.62 -30.07
CA ASN A 92 14.54 -3.91 -29.45
C ASN A 92 14.66 -3.58 -27.96
N LEU A 93 13.67 -2.88 -27.40
CA LEU A 93 13.52 -2.76 -25.95
C LEU A 93 12.87 -4.04 -25.42
N LEU A 94 13.52 -4.70 -24.47
CA LEU A 94 12.98 -5.89 -23.79
C LEU A 94 12.24 -5.50 -22.50
N SER A 95 12.86 -4.64 -21.69
CA SER A 95 12.24 -4.05 -20.50
C SER A 95 12.86 -2.67 -20.18
N LYS A 96 12.21 -1.92 -19.29
CA LYS A 96 12.76 -0.65 -18.76
C LYS A 96 12.34 -0.39 -17.32
N THR A 97 13.20 0.30 -16.59
CA THR A 97 12.97 0.80 -15.24
C THR A 97 13.12 2.33 -15.22
N PRO A 98 13.03 3.01 -14.07
CA PRO A 98 13.32 4.45 -13.99
C PRO A 98 14.80 4.77 -14.26
N THR A 99 15.71 3.84 -13.96
CA THR A 99 17.16 4.06 -14.00
C THR A 99 17.91 3.09 -14.93
N SER A 100 17.20 2.22 -15.66
CA SER A 100 17.82 1.27 -16.58
C SER A 100 16.96 0.82 -17.76
N LEU A 101 17.61 0.28 -18.79
CA LEU A 101 17.02 -0.28 -20.01
C LEU A 101 17.62 -1.67 -20.30
N GLN A 102 16.78 -2.65 -20.64
CA GLN A 102 17.22 -3.94 -21.18
C GLN A 102 17.00 -3.95 -22.69
N LEU A 103 18.06 -4.19 -23.45
CA LEU A 103 18.11 -4.00 -24.90
C LEU A 103 18.66 -5.24 -25.59
N SER A 104 18.12 -5.59 -26.76
CA SER A 104 18.72 -6.59 -27.64
C SER A 104 18.70 -6.15 -29.10
N TRP A 105 19.61 -6.65 -29.93
CA TRP A 105 19.70 -6.27 -31.35
C TRP A 105 19.86 -7.47 -32.29
N THR A 106 19.55 -7.25 -33.57
CA THR A 106 19.89 -8.18 -34.66
C THR A 106 21.40 -8.38 -34.71
N GLU A 107 21.88 -9.60 -34.96
CA GLU A 107 23.30 -9.89 -35.11
C GLU A 107 23.88 -9.25 -36.40
N ALA A 108 25.05 -8.62 -36.30
CA ALA A 108 25.76 -8.04 -37.45
C ALA A 108 26.53 -9.12 -38.24
N GLN A 109 26.94 -8.82 -39.48
CA GLN A 109 27.60 -9.79 -40.36
C GLN A 109 29.00 -9.33 -40.77
N ASP A 110 29.94 -10.26 -40.72
CA ASP A 110 31.36 -10.09 -41.06
C ASP A 110 31.93 -11.42 -41.61
N GLU A 111 32.99 -11.38 -42.43
CA GLU A 111 33.61 -12.60 -43.00
C GLU A 111 34.60 -13.28 -42.03
N ASP A 112 35.32 -12.52 -41.20
CA ASP A 112 36.22 -13.05 -40.16
C ASP A 112 35.51 -13.22 -38.80
N GLY A 113 34.41 -12.49 -38.59
CA GLY A 113 33.45 -12.68 -37.50
C GLY A 113 33.43 -11.54 -36.48
N VAL A 114 32.22 -11.23 -35.98
CA VAL A 114 32.00 -10.19 -34.96
C VAL A 114 32.47 -10.71 -33.59
N VAL A 115 33.37 -9.97 -32.94
CA VAL A 115 33.92 -10.32 -31.61
C VAL A 115 33.34 -9.50 -30.47
N ALA A 116 32.71 -8.36 -30.77
CA ALA A 116 32.05 -7.51 -29.78
C ALA A 116 31.02 -6.56 -30.42
N TYR A 117 30.16 -6.02 -29.57
CA TYR A 117 29.29 -4.89 -29.83
C TYR A 117 29.60 -3.75 -28.86
N HIS A 118 29.50 -2.52 -29.36
CA HIS A 118 29.61 -1.28 -28.61
C HIS A 118 28.27 -0.56 -28.69
N LEU A 119 27.51 -0.59 -27.61
CA LEU A 119 26.32 0.24 -27.45
C LEU A 119 26.74 1.63 -27.00
N ARG A 120 26.29 2.68 -27.69
CA ARG A 120 26.50 4.08 -27.34
C ARG A 120 25.21 4.70 -26.82
N VAL A 121 25.33 5.53 -25.78
CA VAL A 121 24.22 6.31 -25.20
C VAL A 121 24.44 7.80 -25.50
N ASP A 122 23.49 8.41 -26.23
CA ASP A 122 23.53 9.78 -26.78
C ASP A 122 24.84 10.13 -27.52
N GLY A 123 25.47 9.12 -28.13
CA GLY A 123 26.77 9.23 -28.81
C GLY A 123 27.98 9.44 -27.88
N GLY A 124 27.79 9.33 -26.57
CA GLY A 124 28.80 9.54 -25.53
C GLY A 124 29.32 8.24 -24.92
N ASP A 125 28.65 7.76 -23.86
CA ASP A 125 29.09 6.60 -23.09
C ASP A 125 29.03 5.31 -23.91
N ILE A 126 30.07 4.48 -23.81
CA ILE A 126 30.25 3.25 -24.60
C ILE A 126 30.24 2.03 -23.70
N LEU A 127 29.26 1.15 -23.88
CA LEU A 127 29.16 -0.16 -23.24
C LEU A 127 29.56 -1.25 -24.23
N ARG A 128 30.69 -1.93 -23.97
CA ARG A 128 31.16 -3.07 -24.77
C ARG A 128 30.62 -4.38 -24.21
N THR A 129 30.03 -5.21 -25.06
CA THR A 129 29.60 -6.58 -24.75
C THR A 129 30.02 -7.55 -25.88
N ASN A 130 30.05 -8.85 -25.60
CA ASN A 130 30.19 -9.91 -26.61
C ASN A 130 28.88 -10.66 -26.88
N GLU A 131 27.76 -10.21 -26.29
CA GLU A 131 26.42 -10.74 -26.50
C GLU A 131 25.54 -9.72 -27.26
N THR A 132 24.44 -10.17 -27.85
CA THR A 132 23.46 -9.30 -28.55
C THR A 132 22.35 -8.78 -27.63
N GLU A 133 22.52 -8.89 -26.31
CA GLU A 133 21.66 -8.34 -25.26
C GLU A 133 22.52 -7.63 -24.20
N ILE A 134 22.02 -6.54 -23.62
CA ILE A 134 22.69 -5.82 -22.53
C ILE A 134 21.69 -5.06 -21.63
N TRP A 135 22.10 -4.84 -20.38
CA TRP A 135 21.49 -3.84 -19.49
C TRP A 135 22.29 -2.53 -19.54
N VAL A 136 21.57 -1.41 -19.58
CA VAL A 136 22.11 -0.05 -19.45
C VAL A 136 21.60 0.51 -18.14
N ASP A 137 22.47 0.65 -17.14
CA ASP A 137 22.13 1.17 -15.80
C ASP A 137 22.63 2.61 -15.59
N GLY A 138 22.20 3.23 -14.50
CA GLY A 138 22.64 4.57 -14.09
C GLY A 138 21.96 5.73 -14.83
N LEU A 139 20.87 5.44 -15.53
CA LEU A 139 20.08 6.43 -16.28
C LEU A 139 19.18 7.26 -15.35
N SER A 140 18.71 8.39 -15.85
CA SER A 140 17.73 9.26 -15.18
C SER A 140 16.29 8.85 -15.52
N PRO A 141 15.34 8.93 -14.57
CA PRO A 141 13.90 8.76 -14.83
C PRO A 141 13.36 9.76 -15.86
N GLU A 142 12.29 9.38 -16.55
CA GLU A 142 11.58 10.17 -17.59
C GLU A 142 12.45 10.78 -18.71
N THR A 143 13.70 10.32 -18.83
CA THR A 143 14.69 10.90 -19.74
C THR A 143 14.72 10.11 -21.04
N SER A 144 14.71 10.82 -22.17
CA SER A 144 14.80 10.25 -23.51
C SER A 144 16.26 10.10 -23.92
N TYR A 145 16.64 8.89 -24.30
CA TYR A 145 17.99 8.49 -24.70
C TYR A 145 18.01 8.05 -26.17
N THR A 146 19.08 8.41 -26.87
CA THR A 146 19.38 7.95 -28.22
C THR A 146 20.43 6.84 -28.13
N LEU A 147 20.06 5.64 -28.54
CA LEU A 147 20.90 4.44 -28.48
C LEU A 147 21.36 4.05 -29.87
N ASP A 148 22.64 3.78 -30.07
CA ASP A 148 23.15 3.19 -31.32
C ASP A 148 24.18 2.09 -31.05
N VAL A 149 24.23 1.05 -31.89
CA VAL A 149 25.14 -0.08 -31.71
C VAL A 149 26.13 -0.18 -32.87
N GLN A 150 27.41 -0.32 -32.54
CA GLN A 150 28.47 -0.64 -33.50
C GLN A 150 29.01 -2.05 -33.24
N ALA A 151 29.25 -2.83 -34.29
CA ALA A 151 29.89 -4.14 -34.22
C ALA A 151 31.40 -4.03 -34.49
N GLU A 152 32.20 -4.90 -33.86
CA GLU A 152 33.67 -4.97 -34.00
C GLU A 152 34.12 -6.33 -34.55
N ASP A 153 35.04 -6.32 -35.53
CA ASP A 153 35.69 -7.53 -36.07
C ASP A 153 36.88 -8.00 -35.21
N SER A 154 37.47 -9.15 -35.58
CA SER A 154 38.64 -9.71 -34.90
C SER A 154 39.94 -8.87 -35.01
N LEU A 155 39.93 -7.81 -35.82
CA LEU A 155 41.06 -6.90 -36.09
C LEU A 155 40.86 -5.51 -35.46
N GLY A 156 39.71 -5.24 -34.84
CA GLY A 156 39.37 -4.01 -34.14
C GLY A 156 38.71 -2.93 -34.99
N ALA A 157 38.21 -3.24 -36.20
CA ALA A 157 37.47 -2.27 -37.02
C ALA A 157 35.98 -2.23 -36.62
N LEU A 158 35.39 -1.03 -36.64
CA LEU A 158 34.02 -0.77 -36.18
C LEU A 158 33.06 -0.44 -37.35
N SER A 159 31.89 -1.06 -37.33
CA SER A 159 30.77 -0.72 -38.24
C SER A 159 30.30 0.73 -38.05
N THR A 160 29.94 1.45 -39.12
CA THR A 160 29.46 2.85 -39.04
C THR A 160 27.97 3.03 -39.36
N ASP A 161 27.27 1.93 -39.63
CA ASP A 161 25.94 1.82 -40.24
C ASP A 161 24.92 1.08 -39.35
N GLY A 162 25.28 0.81 -38.09
CA GLY A 162 24.47 0.03 -37.17
C GLY A 162 23.16 0.70 -36.69
N PRO A 163 22.24 -0.09 -36.11
CA PRO A 163 20.89 0.36 -35.81
C PRO A 163 20.84 1.40 -34.70
N THR A 164 19.83 2.26 -34.75
CA THR A 164 19.56 3.31 -33.75
C THR A 164 18.15 3.16 -33.19
N LEU A 165 17.97 3.45 -31.89
CA LEU A 165 16.68 3.47 -31.19
C LEU A 165 16.61 4.68 -30.26
N GLN A 166 15.55 5.47 -30.35
CA GLN A 166 15.23 6.47 -29.31
C GLN A 166 14.22 5.88 -28.33
N VAL A 167 14.48 6.01 -27.03
CA VAL A 167 13.64 5.44 -25.96
C VAL A 167 13.75 6.26 -24.68
N SER A 168 12.62 6.45 -23.98
CA SER A 168 12.62 7.03 -22.63
C SER A 168 12.58 5.95 -21.56
N THR A 169 13.28 6.18 -20.43
CA THR A 169 13.14 5.44 -19.18
C THR A 169 11.71 5.51 -18.61
N ALA A 170 11.44 4.81 -17.51
CA ALA A 170 10.16 4.93 -16.77
C ALA A 170 10.15 6.18 -15.87
N PRO A 171 8.96 6.65 -15.43
CA PRO A 171 8.86 7.55 -14.29
C PRO A 171 9.26 6.83 -12.99
N THR A 172 9.75 7.60 -12.02
CA THR A 172 9.92 7.11 -10.64
C THR A 172 8.55 6.69 -10.09
N PRO A 173 8.39 5.48 -9.51
CA PRO A 173 7.12 5.05 -8.93
C PRO A 173 6.64 6.03 -7.84
N LEU A 174 5.33 6.29 -7.80
CA LEU A 174 4.75 7.13 -6.76
C LEU A 174 4.85 6.45 -5.39
N SER A 175 5.08 7.22 -4.33
CA SER A 175 4.92 6.70 -2.97
C SER A 175 3.43 6.59 -2.63
N SER A 176 3.07 5.66 -1.73
CA SER A 176 1.68 5.51 -1.27
C SER A 176 1.13 6.79 -0.63
N GLU A 177 1.97 7.63 -0.02
CA GLU A 177 1.61 8.98 0.49
C GLU A 177 1.23 9.92 -0.67
N THR A 178 1.99 9.88 -1.77
CA THR A 178 1.68 10.66 -2.98
C THR A 178 0.39 10.21 -3.65
N VAL A 179 0.11 8.90 -3.63
CA VAL A 179 -1.15 8.34 -4.16
C VAL A 179 -2.34 8.71 -3.27
N PHE A 180 -2.17 8.62 -1.94
CA PHE A 180 -3.14 9.09 -0.94
C PHE A 180 -3.55 10.54 -1.19
N GLU A 181 -2.58 11.47 -1.24
CA GLU A 181 -2.88 12.90 -1.46
C GLU A 181 -3.52 13.17 -2.82
N ARG A 182 -3.09 12.52 -3.90
CA ARG A 182 -3.64 12.74 -5.25
C ARG A 182 -5.02 12.10 -5.46
N LEU A 183 -5.38 11.05 -4.71
CA LEU A 183 -6.73 10.46 -4.75
C LEU A 183 -7.75 11.25 -3.91
N LYS A 184 -7.33 11.97 -2.86
CA LYS A 184 -8.25 12.74 -1.99
C LYS A 184 -9.25 13.63 -2.74
N PRO A 185 -8.87 14.46 -3.73
CA PRO A 185 -9.81 15.35 -4.41
C PRO A 185 -10.98 14.64 -5.09
N THR A 186 -10.76 13.40 -5.54
CA THR A 186 -11.76 12.59 -6.26
C THR A 186 -12.51 11.62 -5.33
N CYS A 187 -11.84 11.08 -4.30
CA CYS A 187 -12.37 10.00 -3.46
C CYS A 187 -12.79 10.42 -2.04
N MET A 188 -12.11 11.39 -1.42
CA MET A 188 -12.32 11.76 -0.01
C MET A 188 -13.76 12.21 0.28
N GLY A 189 -14.42 12.87 -0.68
CA GLY A 189 -15.81 13.33 -0.53
C GLY A 189 -16.84 12.24 -0.19
N CYS A 190 -16.54 10.97 -0.50
CA CYS A 190 -17.38 9.81 -0.15
C CYS A 190 -16.73 8.88 0.89
N HIS A 191 -15.43 9.04 1.19
CA HIS A 191 -14.63 8.12 1.98
C HIS A 191 -13.88 8.78 3.16
N LEU A 192 -14.30 9.99 3.58
CA LEU A 192 -13.78 10.66 4.77
C LEU A 192 -14.46 10.18 6.07
N GLN A 193 -15.70 9.68 5.98
CA GLN A 193 -16.55 9.30 7.11
C GLN A 193 -17.47 8.14 6.70
N GLY A 194 -18.03 7.42 7.68
CA GLY A 194 -18.89 6.25 7.47
C GLY A 194 -18.19 4.94 7.80
N THR A 195 -18.64 3.83 7.20
CA THR A 195 -18.11 2.48 7.49
C THR A 195 -16.73 2.21 6.88
N LEU A 196 -16.32 2.97 5.86
CA LEU A 196 -15.01 2.86 5.20
C LEU A 196 -14.37 4.25 5.07
N PRO A 197 -13.81 4.82 6.15
CA PRO A 197 -13.18 6.14 6.19
C PRO A 197 -11.75 6.11 5.59
N LEU A 198 -11.61 5.59 4.37
CA LEU A 198 -10.33 5.32 3.68
C LEU A 198 -9.43 6.55 3.51
N PHE A 199 -9.95 7.77 3.68
CA PHE A 199 -9.21 9.03 3.56
C PHE A 199 -9.24 9.90 4.84
N TYR A 200 -9.53 9.31 6.00
CA TYR A 200 -9.41 10.00 7.29
C TYR A 200 -7.95 10.26 7.67
N ASP A 201 -7.12 9.22 7.60
CA ASP A 201 -5.67 9.28 7.80
C ASP A 201 -4.94 8.25 6.91
N MET A 202 -3.61 8.29 6.93
CA MET A 202 -2.76 7.41 6.14
C MET A 202 -2.85 5.93 6.59
N GLU A 203 -3.11 5.66 7.86
CA GLU A 203 -3.25 4.28 8.36
C GLU A 203 -4.56 3.63 7.89
N SER A 204 -5.63 4.43 7.77
CA SER A 204 -6.91 4.05 7.18
C SER A 204 -6.79 3.80 5.68
N PHE A 205 -5.99 4.61 4.97
CA PHE A 205 -5.69 4.40 3.55
C PHE A 205 -4.86 3.13 3.32
N LEU A 206 -3.77 2.94 4.09
CA LEU A 206 -2.91 1.76 4.00
C LEU A 206 -3.70 0.48 4.34
N GLY A 207 -4.39 0.44 5.49
CA GLY A 207 -5.13 -0.75 5.92
C GLY A 207 -6.41 -1.04 5.11
N GLY A 208 -7.05 -0.02 4.54
CA GLY A 208 -8.30 -0.16 3.80
C GLY A 208 -8.15 -0.38 2.29
N ILE A 209 -7.06 0.11 1.68
CA ILE A 209 -6.76 -0.02 0.25
C ILE A 209 -5.47 -0.81 0.00
N VAL A 210 -4.33 -0.38 0.55
CA VAL A 210 -2.99 -0.89 0.14
C VAL A 210 -2.72 -2.31 0.64
N TYR A 211 -3.20 -2.65 1.83
CA TYR A 211 -3.08 -3.99 2.43
C TYR A 211 -4.35 -4.84 2.25
N ASN A 212 -5.33 -4.33 1.50
CA ASN A 212 -6.57 -5.03 1.20
C ASN A 212 -6.40 -5.81 -0.12
N ALA A 213 -6.20 -7.12 -0.02
CA ALA A 213 -5.89 -8.00 -1.16
C ALA A 213 -6.97 -8.03 -2.26
N ASP A 214 -8.24 -7.73 -1.94
CA ASP A 214 -9.31 -7.63 -2.94
C ASP A 214 -9.21 -6.33 -3.77
N LEU A 215 -8.47 -5.33 -3.29
CA LEU A 215 -8.27 -4.04 -3.96
C LEU A 215 -6.87 -3.89 -4.55
N VAL A 216 -5.83 -4.30 -3.83
CA VAL A 216 -4.42 -4.16 -4.24
C VAL A 216 -3.68 -5.47 -4.02
N VAL A 217 -3.11 -5.99 -5.10
CA VAL A 217 -2.17 -7.12 -5.11
C VAL A 217 -0.79 -6.56 -5.47
N PRO A 218 0.13 -6.40 -4.49
CA PRO A 218 1.46 -5.84 -4.73
C PRO A 218 2.21 -6.57 -5.87
N GLY A 219 2.73 -5.81 -6.83
CA GLY A 219 3.38 -6.33 -8.03
C GLY A 219 2.44 -6.82 -9.15
N ALA A 220 1.12 -6.91 -8.92
CA ALA A 220 0.15 -7.43 -9.89
C ALA A 220 -1.03 -6.46 -10.15
N PRO A 221 -0.82 -5.38 -10.93
CA PRO A 221 -1.89 -4.43 -11.29
C PRO A 221 -3.10 -5.08 -11.95
N SER A 222 -2.90 -6.09 -12.79
CA SER A 222 -3.98 -6.82 -13.48
C SER A 222 -4.83 -7.71 -12.57
N GLU A 223 -4.40 -7.97 -11.33
CA GLU A 223 -5.15 -8.74 -10.34
C GLU A 223 -5.75 -7.83 -9.24
N SER A 224 -5.49 -6.52 -9.29
CA SER A 224 -5.85 -5.55 -8.27
C SER A 224 -7.24 -4.93 -8.53
N GLY A 225 -8.23 -5.29 -7.72
CA GLY A 225 -9.63 -4.87 -7.90
C GLY A 225 -9.86 -3.35 -7.86
N LEU A 226 -8.97 -2.57 -7.24
CA LEU A 226 -8.98 -1.09 -7.28
C LEU A 226 -8.95 -0.57 -8.72
N LEU A 227 -8.10 -1.15 -9.58
CA LEU A 227 -7.99 -0.72 -10.97
C LEU A 227 -9.22 -1.11 -11.78
N ALA A 228 -9.78 -2.31 -11.56
CA ALA A 228 -11.03 -2.74 -12.19
C ALA A 228 -12.22 -1.84 -11.79
N ILE A 229 -12.28 -1.41 -10.53
CA ILE A 229 -13.28 -0.47 -10.00
C ILE A 229 -13.14 0.93 -10.61
N LEU A 230 -11.92 1.46 -10.78
CA LEU A 230 -11.69 2.80 -11.34
C LEU A 230 -11.88 2.83 -12.88
N LYS A 231 -11.54 1.73 -13.57
CA LYS A 231 -11.82 1.51 -15.00
C LYS A 231 -13.31 1.23 -15.29
N GLY A 232 -14.07 0.81 -14.27
CA GLY A 232 -15.48 0.42 -14.43
C GLY A 232 -15.67 -0.91 -15.17
N GLU A 233 -14.80 -1.89 -14.89
CA GLU A 233 -14.81 -3.18 -15.58
C GLU A 233 -16.06 -4.04 -15.28
N PRO A 234 -16.54 -4.86 -16.24
CA PRO A 234 -17.79 -5.60 -16.08
C PRO A 234 -17.80 -6.56 -14.89
N GLY A 235 -18.66 -6.27 -13.91
CA GLY A 235 -18.80 -7.03 -12.66
C GLY A 235 -18.46 -6.22 -11.41
N PHE A 236 -17.74 -5.10 -11.55
CA PHE A 236 -17.44 -4.17 -10.47
C PHE A 236 -18.42 -3.00 -10.46
N VAL A 237 -18.63 -2.40 -9.28
CA VAL A 237 -19.33 -1.11 -9.15
C VAL A 237 -18.30 0.00 -9.41
N PRO A 238 -18.47 0.83 -10.46
CA PRO A 238 -17.48 1.86 -10.79
C PRO A 238 -17.39 2.93 -9.69
N MET A 239 -16.16 3.37 -9.41
CA MET A 239 -15.90 4.52 -8.56
C MET A 239 -15.35 5.71 -9.37
N PRO A 240 -15.65 6.97 -9.00
CA PRO A 240 -16.68 7.35 -8.02
C PRO A 240 -18.10 6.95 -8.46
N MET A 241 -18.99 6.64 -7.51
CA MET A 241 -20.39 6.34 -7.85
C MET A 241 -21.11 7.61 -8.34
N GLY A 242 -21.18 7.81 -9.65
CA GLY A 242 -21.73 9.03 -10.25
C GLY A 242 -22.06 8.90 -11.73
N ASN A 243 -22.17 10.05 -12.40
CA ASN A 243 -22.47 10.13 -13.83
C ASN A 243 -21.24 9.91 -14.75
N GLN A 244 -20.05 9.77 -14.17
CA GLN A 244 -18.78 9.54 -14.86
C GLN A 244 -17.93 8.60 -14.00
N THR A 245 -17.27 7.65 -14.65
CA THR A 245 -16.22 6.79 -14.07
C THR A 245 -14.93 7.57 -13.80
N PHE A 246 -14.01 7.04 -13.00
CA PHE A 246 -12.69 7.66 -12.82
C PHE A 246 -11.95 7.81 -14.17
N ALA A 247 -12.02 6.81 -15.05
CA ALA A 247 -11.44 6.88 -16.40
C ALA A 247 -12.02 8.05 -17.26
N GLU A 248 -13.32 8.32 -17.15
CA GLU A 248 -13.96 9.47 -17.83
C GLU A 248 -13.65 10.82 -17.16
N MET A 249 -13.25 10.82 -15.88
CA MET A 249 -12.76 12.00 -15.17
C MET A 249 -11.30 12.30 -15.52
N GLU A 250 -10.45 11.28 -15.62
CA GLU A 250 -9.07 11.38 -16.08
C GLU A 250 -9.01 11.92 -17.51
N ALA A 251 -9.81 11.36 -18.43
CA ALA A 251 -9.91 11.82 -19.82
C ALA A 251 -10.52 13.24 -19.98
N ALA A 252 -10.89 13.91 -18.88
CA ALA A 252 -11.40 15.27 -18.83
C ALA A 252 -10.55 16.21 -17.94
N ASP A 253 -9.32 15.79 -17.57
CA ASP A 253 -8.40 16.51 -16.68
C ASP A 253 -9.00 16.84 -15.28
N LEU A 254 -9.87 15.95 -14.75
CA LEU A 254 -10.56 16.12 -13.47
C LEU A 254 -9.97 15.31 -12.29
N THR A 255 -8.90 14.56 -12.52
CA THR A 255 -8.17 13.80 -11.49
C THR A 255 -6.76 14.39 -11.27
N GLN A 256 -6.11 14.08 -10.13
CA GLN A 256 -4.70 14.45 -9.88
C GLN A 256 -3.74 13.25 -9.98
N ILE A 257 -4.25 12.11 -10.41
CA ILE A 257 -3.51 10.88 -10.68
C ILE A 257 -4.20 10.14 -11.83
N THR A 258 -3.41 9.48 -12.68
CA THR A 258 -3.92 8.65 -13.78
C THR A 258 -4.03 7.18 -13.38
N ILE A 259 -4.85 6.42 -14.11
CA ILE A 259 -4.89 4.96 -14.03
C ILE A 259 -3.51 4.36 -14.34
N SER A 260 -2.73 4.96 -15.25
CA SER A 260 -1.37 4.53 -15.57
C SER A 260 -0.36 4.80 -14.44
N GLU A 261 -0.50 5.89 -13.68
CA GLU A 261 0.29 6.15 -12.46
C GLU A 261 -0.08 5.17 -11.34
N LEU A 262 -1.36 4.79 -11.21
CA LEU A 262 -1.82 3.76 -10.26
C LEU A 262 -1.33 2.36 -10.64
N GLU A 263 -1.35 2.00 -11.93
CA GLU A 263 -0.76 0.76 -12.45
C GLU A 263 0.75 0.70 -12.17
N ALA A 264 1.47 1.79 -12.44
CA ALA A 264 2.89 1.90 -12.16
C ALA A 264 3.22 1.82 -10.66
N TRP A 265 2.40 2.45 -9.80
CA TRP A 265 2.52 2.35 -8.35
C TRP A 265 2.35 0.90 -7.87
N ILE A 266 1.25 0.23 -8.24
CA ILE A 266 0.96 -1.14 -7.80
C ILE A 266 2.03 -2.12 -8.29
N ALA A 267 2.56 -1.94 -9.50
CA ALA A 267 3.64 -2.76 -10.05
C ALA A 267 4.96 -2.67 -9.24
N HIS A 268 5.16 -1.60 -8.47
CA HIS A 268 6.35 -1.38 -7.65
C HIS A 268 6.05 -1.37 -6.13
N LEU A 269 4.85 -1.76 -5.71
CA LEU A 269 4.57 -2.03 -4.31
C LEU A 269 5.30 -3.30 -3.88
N GLU A 270 6.20 -3.16 -2.90
CA GLU A 270 6.75 -4.31 -2.18
C GLU A 270 5.64 -4.96 -1.31
N PRO A 271 5.58 -6.29 -1.22
CA PRO A 271 4.69 -6.95 -0.26
C PRO A 271 5.11 -6.56 1.18
N PRO A 272 4.17 -6.34 2.11
CA PRO A 272 4.49 -5.85 3.45
C PRO A 272 5.44 -6.79 4.20
N ASP A 273 6.55 -6.25 4.71
CA ASP A 273 7.55 -7.03 5.43
C ASP A 273 7.05 -7.41 6.83
N LEU A 274 6.42 -8.58 6.92
CA LEU A 274 5.95 -9.18 8.16
C LEU A 274 7.07 -9.59 9.12
N SER A 275 8.36 -9.55 8.71
CA SER A 275 9.49 -9.86 9.59
C SER A 275 9.83 -8.74 10.58
N LEU A 276 9.40 -7.51 10.30
CA LEU A 276 9.58 -6.35 11.19
C LEU A 276 8.68 -6.39 12.45
N ILE A 277 7.75 -7.34 12.53
CA ILE A 277 6.89 -7.56 13.71
C ILE A 277 7.63 -8.48 14.69
N GLU A 278 8.70 -7.98 15.31
CA GLU A 278 9.31 -8.65 16.46
C GLU A 278 8.33 -8.67 17.64
N ALA A 279 7.75 -9.84 17.94
CA ALA A 279 6.82 -10.00 19.05
C ALA A 279 7.53 -9.79 20.41
N PRO A 280 7.05 -8.87 21.28
CA PRO A 280 7.65 -8.63 22.59
C PRO A 280 7.70 -9.90 23.45
N THR A 281 8.89 -10.24 23.95
CA THR A 281 9.15 -11.57 24.54
C THR A 281 8.82 -11.71 26.03
N ASP A 282 8.38 -10.65 26.70
CA ASP A 282 8.05 -10.65 28.15
C ASP A 282 6.58 -10.30 28.47
N HIS A 283 5.73 -10.11 27.45
CA HIS A 283 4.32 -9.75 27.62
C HIS A 283 3.36 -10.96 27.56
N ILE A 284 2.17 -10.82 28.16
CA ILE A 284 1.08 -11.79 27.98
C ILE A 284 0.59 -11.69 26.54
N LEU A 285 0.71 -12.79 25.78
CA LEU A 285 0.26 -12.88 24.39
C LEU A 285 -1.27 -13.01 24.29
N LEU A 286 -1.98 -11.91 24.56
CA LEU A 286 -3.40 -11.77 24.24
C LEU A 286 -3.60 -12.00 22.75
N ARG A 287 -4.47 -12.94 22.37
CA ARG A 287 -4.75 -13.27 20.97
C ARG A 287 -6.15 -12.82 20.58
N ARG A 288 -6.28 -12.09 19.47
CA ARG A 288 -7.60 -11.69 18.95
C ARG A 288 -8.50 -12.90 18.72
N LEU A 289 -9.75 -12.82 19.17
CA LEU A 289 -10.79 -13.81 18.87
C LEU A 289 -10.95 -13.99 17.35
N ARG A 290 -11.24 -15.21 16.92
CA ARG A 290 -11.53 -15.52 15.51
C ARG A 290 -12.90 -14.96 15.12
N ALA A 291 -13.12 -14.65 13.85
CA ALA A 291 -14.42 -14.17 13.35
C ALA A 291 -15.61 -15.02 13.83
N GLU A 292 -15.50 -16.35 13.80
CA GLU A 292 -16.52 -17.27 14.30
C GLU A 292 -16.75 -17.15 15.80
N HIS A 293 -15.68 -16.93 16.59
CA HIS A 293 -15.81 -16.74 18.04
C HIS A 293 -16.49 -15.40 18.37
N ILE A 294 -16.19 -14.36 17.59
CA ILE A 294 -16.85 -13.05 17.73
C ILE A 294 -18.33 -13.18 17.37
N VAL A 295 -18.66 -13.83 16.26
CA VAL A 295 -20.05 -14.05 15.81
C VAL A 295 -20.85 -14.91 16.80
N THR A 296 -20.35 -16.08 17.20
CA THR A 296 -21.02 -16.94 18.19
C THR A 296 -21.10 -16.25 19.56
N GLY A 297 -20.03 -15.61 20.01
CA GLY A 297 -19.99 -14.86 21.26
C GLY A 297 -21.01 -13.72 21.29
N LEU A 298 -21.20 -12.99 20.19
CA LEU A 298 -22.23 -11.94 20.10
C LEU A 298 -23.64 -12.51 20.27
N PHE A 299 -23.98 -13.62 19.60
CA PHE A 299 -25.28 -14.28 19.79
C PHE A 299 -25.50 -14.73 21.25
N ASP A 300 -24.55 -15.46 21.82
CA ASP A 300 -24.65 -15.98 23.20
C ASP A 300 -24.70 -14.86 24.26
N LEU A 301 -23.90 -13.81 24.09
CA LEU A 301 -23.82 -12.69 25.01
C LEU A 301 -25.05 -11.78 24.91
N LEU A 302 -25.57 -11.52 23.71
CA LEU A 302 -26.71 -10.63 23.49
C LEU A 302 -28.08 -11.32 23.57
N GLY A 303 -28.12 -12.65 23.64
CA GLY A 303 -29.37 -13.42 23.62
C GLY A 303 -30.08 -13.39 22.26
N THR A 304 -29.33 -13.10 21.20
CA THR A 304 -29.79 -13.09 19.82
C THR A 304 -29.44 -14.40 19.12
N SER A 305 -30.10 -14.69 18.01
CA SER A 305 -29.78 -15.81 17.13
C SER A 305 -29.81 -15.35 15.67
N PRO A 306 -29.26 -16.11 14.70
CA PRO A 306 -29.29 -15.73 13.28
C PRO A 306 -30.69 -15.38 12.78
N GLU A 307 -31.73 -16.05 13.29
CA GLU A 307 -33.13 -15.83 12.96
C GLU A 307 -33.64 -14.43 13.32
N ASP A 308 -33.11 -13.77 14.35
CA ASP A 308 -33.48 -12.37 14.69
C ASP A 308 -33.06 -11.38 13.58
N PHE A 309 -32.18 -11.79 12.66
CA PHE A 309 -31.66 -10.98 11.55
C PHE A 309 -32.35 -11.29 10.20
N PHE A 310 -33.29 -12.23 10.16
CA PHE A 310 -33.99 -12.65 8.94
C PHE A 310 -35.52 -12.51 9.06
N ASP A 311 -36.12 -11.56 8.32
CA ASP A 311 -37.57 -11.58 8.07
C ASP A 311 -37.89 -12.43 6.83
N PRO A 312 -38.54 -13.59 6.96
CA PRO A 312 -38.94 -14.43 5.81
C PRO A 312 -40.01 -13.77 4.92
N GLY A 313 -40.67 -12.69 5.35
CA GLY A 313 -41.55 -11.87 4.52
C GLY A 313 -40.79 -10.93 3.57
N SER A 314 -39.57 -10.53 3.92
CA SER A 314 -38.76 -9.53 3.20
C SER A 314 -37.96 -10.09 2.01
N CYS A 315 -38.07 -11.39 1.70
CA CYS A 315 -37.15 -12.09 0.79
C CYS A 315 -37.27 -11.72 -0.71
N LEU A 316 -38.17 -10.79 -1.07
CA LEU A 316 -38.25 -10.16 -2.40
C LEU A 316 -37.70 -8.72 -2.42
N GLY A 317 -37.20 -8.21 -1.31
CA GLY A 317 -36.53 -6.91 -1.20
C GLY A 317 -36.56 -6.35 0.23
N GLN A 318 -35.41 -5.82 0.67
CA GLN A 318 -35.26 -5.03 1.90
C GLN A 318 -35.60 -5.74 3.21
N GLY A 319 -34.90 -6.85 3.50
CA GLY A 319 -34.50 -7.10 4.90
C GLY A 319 -33.60 -5.93 5.37
N PRO A 320 -33.79 -5.36 6.57
CA PRO A 320 -33.12 -4.13 6.97
C PRO A 320 -31.60 -4.32 7.09
N LEU A 321 -30.85 -3.61 6.23
CA LEU A 321 -29.38 -3.59 6.26
C LEU A 321 -28.83 -3.06 7.60
N GLU A 322 -29.64 -2.26 8.32
CA GLU A 322 -29.42 -1.78 9.68
C GLU A 322 -29.24 -2.87 10.74
N ASN A 323 -29.67 -4.11 10.47
CA ASN A 323 -29.44 -5.21 11.39
C ASN A 323 -28.01 -5.77 11.31
N PHE A 324 -27.22 -5.42 10.28
CA PHE A 324 -25.86 -5.95 10.07
C PHE A 324 -25.75 -7.49 10.20
N PRO A 325 -26.50 -8.28 9.40
CA PRO A 325 -26.31 -9.73 9.35
C PRO A 325 -24.87 -10.09 8.96
N ILE A 326 -24.37 -11.19 9.52
CA ILE A 326 -23.01 -11.72 9.32
C ILE A 326 -23.15 -13.18 8.92
N ILE A 327 -22.52 -13.59 7.81
CA ILE A 327 -22.65 -14.94 7.25
C ILE A 327 -21.26 -15.43 6.82
N SER A 328 -20.87 -16.65 7.19
CA SER A 328 -19.62 -17.26 6.68
C SER A 328 -19.76 -17.65 5.20
N PRO A 329 -18.72 -17.51 4.36
CA PRO A 329 -18.69 -18.09 3.02
C PRO A 329 -19.03 -19.60 2.98
N ASP A 330 -18.72 -20.34 4.05
CA ASP A 330 -19.01 -21.77 4.20
C ASP A 330 -20.44 -22.07 4.69
N ALA A 331 -21.26 -21.04 4.95
CA ALA A 331 -22.63 -21.22 5.44
C ALA A 331 -23.54 -21.84 4.36
N PRO A 332 -24.53 -22.68 4.74
CA PRO A 332 -25.46 -23.25 3.78
C PRO A 332 -26.30 -22.14 3.11
N PRO A 333 -26.59 -22.25 1.80
CA PRO A 333 -27.36 -21.25 1.06
C PRO A 333 -28.72 -21.02 1.73
N GLY A 334 -28.97 -19.76 2.11
CA GLY A 334 -30.17 -19.37 2.84
C GLY A 334 -31.40 -19.36 1.94
N SER A 335 -32.60 -19.40 2.53
CA SER A 335 -33.86 -19.30 1.76
C SER A 335 -34.07 -17.98 1.02
N CYS A 336 -33.19 -16.98 1.26
CA CYS A 336 -33.34 -15.60 0.81
C CYS A 336 -31.99 -15.02 0.32
N GLU A 337 -31.32 -15.74 -0.59
CA GLU A 337 -30.15 -15.27 -1.35
C GLU A 337 -30.52 -14.10 -2.30
N THR A 338 -30.71 -12.91 -1.72
CA THR A 338 -30.79 -11.68 -2.51
C THR A 338 -29.40 -11.20 -2.90
N SER A 339 -29.26 -10.65 -4.11
CA SER A 339 -28.00 -10.14 -4.68
C SER A 339 -27.38 -8.94 -3.96
N TYR A 340 -27.91 -8.53 -2.81
CA TYR A 340 -27.48 -7.37 -2.04
C TYR A 340 -27.19 -7.72 -0.57
N VAL A 341 -28.05 -8.51 0.10
CA VAL A 341 -27.87 -8.81 1.53
C VAL A 341 -26.78 -9.86 1.76
N TRP A 342 -26.69 -10.89 0.90
CA TRP A 342 -25.72 -11.98 1.07
C TRP A 342 -24.26 -11.54 0.86
N PRO A 343 -23.88 -10.78 -0.19
CA PRO A 343 -22.52 -10.26 -0.35
C PRO A 343 -22.08 -9.42 0.86
N LEU A 344 -22.87 -8.42 1.26
CA LEU A 344 -22.57 -7.55 2.42
C LEU A 344 -22.47 -8.31 3.75
N ALA A 345 -23.23 -9.39 3.94
CA ALA A 345 -23.14 -10.23 5.13
C ALA A 345 -21.88 -11.11 5.14
N THR A 346 -21.41 -11.51 3.96
CA THR A 346 -20.17 -12.28 3.77
C THR A 346 -18.94 -11.37 3.91
N GLU A 347 -18.96 -10.18 3.31
CA GLU A 347 -17.93 -9.15 3.44
C GLU A 347 -17.68 -8.78 4.90
N ARG A 348 -18.72 -8.68 5.74
CA ARG A 348 -18.56 -8.48 7.19
C ARG A 348 -17.86 -9.64 7.88
N PHE A 349 -18.11 -10.90 7.49
CA PHE A 349 -17.40 -12.04 8.07
C PHE A 349 -15.92 -12.04 7.69
N LEU A 350 -15.60 -11.71 6.43
CA LEU A 350 -14.22 -11.56 5.95
C LEU A 350 -13.53 -10.38 6.63
N GLY A 351 -14.20 -9.24 6.79
CA GLY A 351 -13.71 -8.07 7.53
C GLY A 351 -13.42 -8.34 9.01
N LEU A 352 -14.07 -9.32 9.64
CA LEU A 352 -13.70 -9.82 10.98
C LEU A 352 -12.43 -10.72 10.98
N GLY A 353 -11.78 -10.94 9.85
CA GLY A 353 -10.70 -11.91 9.64
C GLY A 353 -11.18 -13.35 9.41
N GLY A 354 -12.43 -13.53 8.95
CA GLY A 354 -12.95 -14.82 8.57
C GLY A 354 -12.31 -15.35 7.28
N PRO A 355 -12.09 -16.67 7.13
CA PRO A 355 -11.58 -17.27 5.89
C PRO A 355 -12.67 -17.43 4.82
N ASP A 356 -12.23 -17.60 3.57
CA ASP A 356 -13.01 -18.18 2.47
C ASP A 356 -12.18 -19.27 1.79
N TRP A 357 -12.47 -20.54 2.09
CA TRP A 357 -11.68 -21.65 1.55
C TRP A 357 -11.94 -21.92 0.06
N ALA A 358 -13.08 -21.47 -0.49
CA ALA A 358 -13.39 -21.61 -1.91
C ALA A 358 -12.62 -20.58 -2.75
N ARG A 359 -12.50 -19.34 -2.26
CA ARG A 359 -11.69 -18.26 -2.85
C ARG A 359 -10.21 -18.30 -2.42
N ARG A 360 -9.84 -19.20 -1.49
CA ARG A 360 -8.52 -19.33 -0.86
C ARG A 360 -8.08 -18.15 0.03
N VAL A 361 -9.03 -17.35 0.51
CA VAL A 361 -8.76 -16.29 1.48
C VAL A 361 -8.40 -16.94 2.82
N ALA A 362 -7.16 -16.73 3.26
CA ALA A 362 -6.69 -17.23 4.54
C ALA A 362 -7.34 -16.47 5.70
N ARG A 363 -7.51 -17.14 6.84
CA ARG A 363 -7.93 -16.51 8.09
C ARG A 363 -6.90 -15.49 8.54
N ASP A 364 -7.36 -14.27 8.83
CA ASP A 364 -6.58 -13.28 9.56
C ASP A 364 -6.96 -13.22 11.05
N GLN A 365 -5.97 -12.95 11.91
CA GLN A 365 -6.15 -12.63 13.33
C GLN A 365 -5.37 -11.37 13.76
N SER A 366 -4.85 -10.59 12.81
CA SER A 366 -4.33 -9.26 13.05
C SER A 366 -5.39 -8.33 13.66
N VAL A 367 -4.95 -7.25 14.29
CA VAL A 367 -5.79 -6.13 14.73
C VAL A 367 -5.63 -5.03 13.68
N SER A 368 -6.45 -5.08 12.63
CA SER A 368 -6.36 -4.18 11.46
C SER A 368 -7.45 -3.10 11.44
N ASN A 369 -7.24 -2.05 10.64
CA ASN A 369 -8.26 -1.03 10.44
C ASN A 369 -9.53 -1.59 9.77
N LEU A 370 -9.41 -2.54 8.85
CA LEU A 370 -10.57 -3.26 8.29
C LEU A 370 -11.34 -4.05 9.38
N PHE A 371 -10.64 -4.67 10.33
CA PHE A 371 -11.25 -5.33 11.48
C PHE A 371 -12.07 -4.35 12.32
N PHE A 372 -11.53 -3.17 12.69
CA PHE A 372 -12.29 -2.19 13.48
C PHE A 372 -13.42 -1.51 12.70
N GLN A 373 -13.19 -1.16 11.43
CA GLN A 373 -14.20 -0.61 10.52
C GLN A 373 -15.41 -1.57 10.36
N THR A 374 -15.16 -2.88 10.41
CA THR A 374 -16.21 -3.91 10.43
C THR A 374 -16.84 -4.06 11.81
N LEU A 375 -16.02 -4.21 12.86
CA LEU A 375 -16.46 -4.52 14.23
C LEU A 375 -17.36 -3.42 14.82
N VAL A 376 -16.98 -2.14 14.66
CA VAL A 376 -17.67 -1.01 15.32
C VAL A 376 -19.16 -0.93 14.97
N PRO A 377 -19.57 -0.74 13.71
CA PRO A 377 -20.99 -0.60 13.35
C PRO A 377 -21.76 -1.91 13.54
N MET A 378 -21.11 -3.05 13.33
CA MET A 378 -21.69 -4.38 13.54
C MET A 378 -22.06 -4.61 15.01
N VAL A 379 -21.14 -4.37 15.94
CA VAL A 379 -21.43 -4.50 17.38
C VAL A 379 -22.51 -3.50 17.81
N GLN A 380 -22.52 -2.27 17.28
CA GLN A 380 -23.59 -1.30 17.56
C GLN A 380 -24.97 -1.81 17.12
N ALA A 381 -25.10 -2.34 15.89
CA ALA A 381 -26.35 -2.89 15.38
C ALA A 381 -26.82 -4.13 16.15
N HIS A 382 -25.91 -5.05 16.46
CA HIS A 382 -26.20 -6.27 17.24
C HIS A 382 -26.64 -5.92 18.67
N CYS A 383 -25.98 -4.95 19.31
CA CYS A 383 -26.40 -4.38 20.59
C CYS A 383 -27.81 -3.76 20.51
N ARG A 384 -28.09 -2.91 19.51
CA ARG A 384 -29.43 -2.30 19.31
C ARG A 384 -30.51 -3.37 19.25
N LEU A 385 -30.27 -4.47 18.54
CA LEU A 385 -31.22 -5.59 18.40
C LEU A 385 -31.42 -6.37 19.71
N GLY A 386 -30.34 -6.71 20.42
CA GLY A 386 -30.43 -7.37 21.74
C GLY A 386 -31.17 -6.51 22.78
N ILE A 387 -30.98 -5.18 22.73
CA ILE A 387 -31.62 -4.22 23.63
C ILE A 387 -33.12 -4.02 23.34
N THR A 388 -33.57 -4.16 22.09
CA THR A 388 -34.98 -4.02 21.72
C THR A 388 -35.77 -5.33 21.71
N LYS A 389 -35.11 -6.48 21.91
CA LYS A 389 -35.75 -7.80 22.01
C LYS A 389 -36.70 -7.84 23.22
N ASN A 390 -38.00 -8.06 23.01
CA ASN A 390 -39.03 -7.80 24.02
C ASN A 390 -39.11 -8.81 25.17
N SER A 391 -39.17 -10.12 24.86
CA SER A 391 -39.51 -11.16 25.84
C SER A 391 -38.32 -11.76 26.58
N ASP A 392 -37.14 -11.73 25.96
CA ASP A 392 -35.96 -12.51 26.35
C ASP A 392 -34.70 -11.63 26.43
N ASN A 393 -34.86 -10.38 26.88
CA ASN A 393 -33.75 -9.43 26.96
C ASN A 393 -32.75 -9.81 28.06
N VAL A 394 -31.67 -10.50 27.69
CA VAL A 394 -30.62 -10.94 28.61
C VAL A 394 -29.67 -9.83 29.07
N LEU A 395 -29.86 -8.59 28.63
CA LEU A 395 -29.04 -7.41 29.00
C LEU A 395 -29.75 -6.51 30.02
N MET A 396 -31.09 -6.57 30.08
CA MET A 396 -31.95 -5.65 30.83
C MET A 396 -32.65 -6.39 31.99
N VAL A 397 -31.86 -6.71 33.04
CA VAL A 397 -32.33 -7.45 34.22
C VAL A 397 -32.88 -6.54 35.31
N GLU A 398 -32.27 -5.36 35.49
CA GLU A 398 -32.67 -4.35 36.48
C GLU A 398 -33.31 -3.13 35.79
N ALA A 399 -32.78 -2.74 34.62
CA ALA A 399 -33.23 -1.57 33.89
C ALA A 399 -34.32 -1.86 32.85
N SER A 400 -34.95 -0.81 32.34
CA SER A 400 -35.85 -0.86 31.20
C SER A 400 -35.68 0.41 30.34
N LEU A 401 -36.21 0.42 29.12
CA LEU A 401 -36.13 1.57 28.20
C LEU A 401 -36.97 2.78 28.63
N THR A 402 -37.68 2.72 29.77
CA THR A 402 -38.38 3.87 30.37
C THR A 402 -37.65 4.46 31.59
N HIS A 403 -36.59 3.81 32.07
CA HIS A 403 -35.74 4.33 33.14
C HIS A 403 -34.79 5.41 32.60
N ASN A 404 -34.47 6.37 33.46
CA ASN A 404 -33.65 7.55 33.14
C ASN A 404 -32.77 7.96 34.32
N THR A 405 -31.63 8.60 34.07
CA THR A 405 -30.62 8.90 35.11
C THR A 405 -31.10 9.87 36.18
N THR A 406 -32.08 10.73 35.87
CA THR A 406 -32.65 11.69 36.84
C THR A 406 -33.53 11.01 37.90
N GLN A 407 -34.28 9.97 37.52
CA GLN A 407 -35.25 9.30 38.40
C GLN A 407 -34.80 7.91 38.87
N HIS A 408 -33.95 7.23 38.10
CA HIS A 408 -33.58 5.82 38.29
C HIS A 408 -32.04 5.57 38.30
N PRO A 409 -31.18 6.46 38.86
CA PRO A 409 -29.72 6.36 38.70
C PRO A 409 -29.14 5.06 39.24
N THR A 410 -29.62 4.57 40.39
CA THR A 410 -29.16 3.31 40.99
C THR A 410 -29.50 2.10 40.12
N VAL A 411 -30.69 2.09 39.52
CA VAL A 411 -31.14 0.98 38.65
C VAL A 411 -30.27 0.90 37.39
N ILE A 412 -29.94 2.07 36.82
CA ILE A 412 -29.04 2.16 35.66
C ILE A 412 -27.63 1.69 36.04
N ARG A 413 -27.07 2.14 37.18
CA ARG A 413 -25.74 1.67 37.65
C ARG A 413 -25.71 0.15 37.89
N ASN A 414 -26.74 -0.42 38.53
CA ASN A 414 -26.85 -1.86 38.74
C ASN A 414 -26.89 -2.63 37.41
N ASN A 415 -27.64 -2.15 36.42
CA ASN A 415 -27.72 -2.81 35.12
C ASN A 415 -26.43 -2.66 34.29
N ILE A 416 -25.72 -1.54 34.40
CA ILE A 416 -24.37 -1.36 33.83
C ILE A 416 -23.38 -2.37 34.46
N ALA A 417 -23.40 -2.53 35.78
CA ALA A 417 -22.57 -3.53 36.48
C ALA A 417 -22.88 -4.96 36.04
N TYR A 418 -24.17 -5.31 35.91
CA TYR A 418 -24.61 -6.58 35.36
C TYR A 418 -24.12 -6.79 33.91
N MET A 419 -24.24 -5.78 33.05
CA MET A 419 -23.76 -5.86 31.66
C MET A 419 -22.24 -6.00 31.58
N HIS A 420 -21.47 -5.36 32.46
CA HIS A 420 -20.02 -5.55 32.50
C HIS A 420 -19.65 -7.00 32.86
N LEU A 421 -20.22 -7.53 33.95
CA LEU A 421 -20.01 -8.92 34.35
C LEU A 421 -20.47 -9.92 33.29
N ARG A 422 -21.57 -9.62 32.57
CA ARG A 422 -22.06 -10.47 31.49
C ARG A 422 -21.18 -10.42 30.23
N LEU A 423 -20.81 -9.23 29.75
CA LEU A 423 -20.20 -9.02 28.44
C LEU A 423 -18.66 -9.08 28.47
N VAL A 424 -18.04 -8.79 29.62
CA VAL A 424 -16.58 -8.81 29.82
C VAL A 424 -16.15 -10.02 30.66
N GLY A 425 -17.04 -10.57 31.48
CA GLY A 425 -16.77 -11.72 32.35
C GLY A 425 -16.20 -11.36 33.73
N GLU A 426 -16.04 -10.07 34.05
CA GLU A 426 -15.48 -9.57 35.31
C GLU A 426 -16.36 -8.49 35.95
N GLU A 427 -16.30 -8.35 37.28
CA GLU A 427 -16.96 -7.27 38.01
C GLU A 427 -16.25 -5.94 37.73
N ALA A 428 -17.02 -4.91 37.36
CA ALA A 428 -16.49 -3.57 37.11
C ALA A 428 -16.01 -2.89 38.41
N SER A 429 -14.87 -2.20 38.35
CA SER A 429 -14.43 -1.30 39.42
C SER A 429 -15.33 -0.05 39.53
N ASP A 430 -15.29 0.62 40.69
CA ASP A 430 -16.05 1.86 40.94
C ASP A 430 -15.77 2.95 39.89
N ASP A 431 -14.52 3.05 39.40
CA ASP A 431 -14.12 4.00 38.36
C ASP A 431 -14.68 3.60 36.97
N GLN A 432 -14.61 2.32 36.57
CA GLN A 432 -15.25 1.83 35.34
C GLN A 432 -16.78 2.02 35.38
N LEU A 433 -17.43 1.73 36.52
CA LEU A 433 -18.86 1.96 36.71
C LEU A 433 -19.24 3.44 36.67
N LYS A 434 -18.32 4.32 37.05
CA LYS A 434 -18.50 5.76 36.92
C LYS A 434 -18.36 6.20 35.46
N GLU A 435 -17.28 5.84 34.77
CA GLU A 435 -17.05 6.20 33.36
C GLU A 435 -18.19 5.72 32.46
N LEU A 436 -18.66 4.48 32.64
CA LEU A 436 -19.79 3.94 31.90
C LEU A 436 -21.11 4.64 32.24
N PHE A 437 -21.35 5.02 33.50
CA PHE A 437 -22.54 5.79 33.85
C PHE A 437 -22.49 7.23 33.31
N ASP A 438 -21.33 7.88 33.36
CA ASP A 438 -21.16 9.25 32.90
C ASP A 438 -21.30 9.29 31.35
N LEU A 439 -20.82 8.27 30.63
CA LEU A 439 -21.14 8.03 29.21
C LEU A 439 -22.65 7.83 28.96
N PHE A 440 -23.34 7.07 29.81
CA PHE A 440 -24.79 6.91 29.71
C PHE A 440 -25.53 8.25 29.87
N VAL A 441 -25.12 9.07 30.84
CA VAL A 441 -25.66 10.43 31.07
C VAL A 441 -25.45 11.32 29.85
N GLU A 442 -24.27 11.28 29.23
CA GLU A 442 -23.99 12.08 28.03
C GLU A 442 -24.92 11.71 26.86
N ILE A 443 -25.04 10.41 26.54
CA ILE A 443 -25.87 9.94 25.42
C ILE A 443 -27.37 10.10 25.72
N GLU A 444 -27.83 9.91 26.96
CA GLU A 444 -29.21 10.22 27.36
C GLU A 444 -29.51 11.73 27.30
N GLY A 445 -28.52 12.56 27.61
CA GLY A 445 -28.61 14.02 27.56
C GLY A 445 -28.68 14.60 26.15
N LEU A 446 -28.34 13.82 25.12
CA LEU A 446 -28.57 14.20 23.72
C LEU A 446 -30.08 14.24 23.44
N THR A 447 -30.58 15.41 23.06
CA THR A 447 -31.78 15.45 22.21
C THR A 447 -31.53 14.58 20.99
N PRO A 448 -32.47 13.73 20.55
CA PRO A 448 -32.39 13.14 19.22
C PRO A 448 -32.16 14.28 18.22
N ALA A 449 -31.00 14.28 17.56
CA ALA A 449 -30.91 14.95 16.28
C ALA A 449 -31.92 14.24 15.38
N ASP A 450 -32.76 14.98 14.65
CA ASP A 450 -33.83 14.41 13.84
C ASP A 450 -33.24 13.41 12.82
N ASP A 451 -33.23 12.12 13.18
CA ASP A 451 -33.15 11.07 12.20
C ASP A 451 -34.41 11.21 11.33
N ALA A 452 -34.28 11.09 10.01
CA ALA A 452 -35.36 11.44 9.08
C ALA A 452 -36.59 10.49 9.14
N TRP A 453 -36.67 9.68 10.19
CA TRP A 453 -37.52 8.51 10.38
C TRP A 453 -38.11 8.45 11.81
N GLY A 454 -37.36 8.89 12.84
CA GLY A 454 -37.84 9.03 14.21
C GLY A 454 -37.83 7.72 15.03
N GLU A 455 -36.87 6.83 14.77
CA GLU A 455 -36.98 5.40 15.12
C GLU A 455 -36.17 4.95 16.36
N ILE A 456 -35.35 5.82 16.96
CA ILE A 456 -34.47 5.45 18.08
C ILE A 456 -34.70 6.35 19.30
N SER A 457 -34.99 5.75 20.46
CA SER A 457 -35.07 6.49 21.72
C SER A 457 -33.68 6.78 22.30
N ALA A 458 -33.53 7.90 23.03
CA ALA A 458 -32.27 8.24 23.71
C ALA A 458 -31.82 7.13 24.69
N ALA A 459 -32.76 6.48 25.39
CA ALA A 459 -32.46 5.31 26.22
C ALA A 459 -31.93 4.12 25.41
N THR A 460 -32.52 3.83 24.24
CA THR A 460 -32.01 2.79 23.32
C THR A 460 -30.59 3.11 22.86
N ALA A 461 -30.31 4.37 22.50
CA ALA A 461 -28.99 4.82 22.09
C ALA A 461 -27.96 4.70 23.23
N ALA A 462 -28.31 5.14 24.44
CA ALA A 462 -27.42 5.09 25.61
C ALA A 462 -27.10 3.64 26.01
N TRP A 463 -28.09 2.74 26.08
CA TRP A 463 -27.82 1.30 26.32
C TRP A 463 -26.99 0.67 25.20
N THR A 464 -27.19 1.08 23.94
CA THR A 464 -26.40 0.60 22.79
C THR A 464 -24.95 1.05 22.89
N ALA A 465 -24.69 2.28 23.35
CA ALA A 465 -23.34 2.78 23.61
C ALA A 465 -22.63 1.99 24.71
N ILE A 466 -23.29 1.67 25.83
CA ILE A 466 -22.72 0.83 26.90
C ILE A 466 -22.39 -0.58 26.39
N CYS A 467 -23.38 -1.27 25.82
CA CYS A 467 -23.20 -2.61 25.24
C CYS A 467 -22.05 -2.64 24.23
N SER A 468 -22.00 -1.66 23.33
CA SER A 468 -20.98 -1.57 22.29
C SER A 468 -19.59 -1.22 22.83
N THR A 469 -19.50 -0.46 23.92
CA THR A 469 -18.21 -0.14 24.56
C THR A 469 -17.62 -1.36 25.25
N LEU A 470 -18.45 -2.14 25.96
CA LEU A 470 -18.02 -3.37 26.64
C LEU A 470 -17.52 -4.43 25.64
N LEU A 471 -18.29 -4.69 24.57
CA LEU A 471 -17.95 -5.69 23.54
C LEU A 471 -16.79 -5.29 22.61
N ARG A 472 -16.37 -4.02 22.60
CA ARG A 472 -15.18 -3.54 21.88
C ARG A 472 -13.98 -3.28 22.79
N SER A 473 -14.10 -3.58 24.09
CA SER A 473 -12.96 -3.57 25.00
C SER A 473 -11.90 -4.60 24.57
N PRO A 474 -10.61 -4.44 24.94
CA PRO A 474 -9.58 -5.42 24.65
C PRO A 474 -9.94 -6.84 25.12
N LEU A 475 -10.57 -6.94 26.30
CA LEU A 475 -11.05 -8.21 26.86
C LEU A 475 -12.19 -8.81 26.03
N GLY A 476 -13.11 -7.99 25.52
CA GLY A 476 -14.21 -8.44 24.64
C GLY A 476 -13.75 -8.95 23.26
N ILE A 477 -12.52 -8.66 22.84
CA ILE A 477 -11.97 -9.04 21.53
C ILE A 477 -10.75 -9.98 21.58
N THR A 478 -10.26 -10.37 22.77
CA THR A 478 -9.07 -11.24 22.95
C THR A 478 -9.32 -12.44 23.87
N TYR A 479 -8.34 -13.35 23.93
CA TYR A 479 -8.25 -14.48 24.85
C TYR A 479 -6.78 -14.89 25.08
#